data_AF-A0A382ZEE1-F1
#
_entry.id   AF-A0A382ZEE1-F1
#
_cell.length_a   1.000
_cell.length_b   1.000
_cell.length_c   1.000
_cell.angle_alpha   90.00
_cell.angle_beta   90.00
_cell.angle_gamma   90.00
#
_symmetry.space_group_name_H-M   'P 1'
#
loop_
_entity.id
_entity.type
_entity.pdbx_description
1 polymer ?
#
loop_
_entity_poly.entity_id
_entity_poly.type
_entity_poly.pdbx_seq_one_letter_code
_entity_poly.pdbx_strand_id
1 'polypeptide(L)' 'MTVEATKVEVISGPNGDAELYELYESNQPLQYNIYFKGETSEVFMTLGEAYLEAGIRAGVKT' A
#
# COMPACT_ATOMS: atom_id res chain seq x y z
N MET A 1 -16.98 -12.74 5.19
CA MET A 1 -15.87 -12.94 4.24
C MET A 1 -14.64 -12.37 4.93
N THR A 2 -13.58 -13.15 5.09
CA THR A 2 -12.32 -12.73 5.72
C THR A 2 -11.47 -12.08 4.64
N VAL A 3 -11.22 -10.78 4.76
CA VAL A 3 -10.25 -10.09 3.91
C VAL A 3 -8.88 -10.27 4.57
N GLU A 4 -7.98 -10.95 3.88
CA GLU A 4 -6.61 -11.15 4.37
C GLU A 4 -5.73 -10.05 3.78
N ALA A 5 -5.03 -9.32 4.65
CA ALA A 5 -4.10 -8.27 4.25
C ALA A 5 -2.66 -8.78 4.43
N THR A 6 -1.93 -8.91 3.34
CA THR A 6 -0.51 -9.31 3.37
C THR A 6 0.36 -8.11 3.09
N LYS A 7 1.34 -7.85 3.95
CA LYS A 7 2.32 -6.79 3.69
C LYS A 7 3.19 -7.19 2.49
N VAL A 8 3.17 -6.36 1.46
CA VAL A 8 3.91 -6.57 0.21
C VAL A 8 5.29 -5.95 0.32
N GLU A 9 5.35 -4.65 0.61
CA GLU A 9 6.59 -3.89 0.65
C GLU A 9 6.49 -2.70 1.61
N VAL A 10 7.64 -2.16 2.03
CA VAL A 10 7.74 -0.90 2.77
C VAL A 10 8.63 0.06 2.00
N ILE A 11 8.07 1.19 1.62
CA ILE A 11 8.75 2.26 0.90
C ILE A 11 9.18 3.31 1.92
N SER A 12 10.46 3.31 2.25
CA SER A 12 11.07 4.28 3.16
C SER A 12 11.53 5.53 2.40
N GLY A 13 11.10 6.70 2.85
CA GLY A 13 11.53 7.97 2.28
C GLY A 13 11.72 9.08 3.32
N PRO A 14 12.14 10.28 2.90
CA PRO A 14 12.43 11.39 3.81
C PRO A 14 11.23 11.85 4.65
N ASN A 15 10.00 11.58 4.20
CA ASN A 15 8.79 11.91 4.95
C ASN A 15 8.35 10.79 5.91
N GLY A 16 8.92 9.59 5.82
CA GLY A 16 8.59 8.42 6.63
C GLY A 16 8.45 7.14 5.78
N ASP A 17 7.95 6.08 6.43
CA ASP A 17 7.75 4.76 5.83
C ASP A 17 6.29 4.58 5.39
N ALA A 18 6.10 4.24 4.11
CA ALA A 18 4.81 3.84 3.53
C ALA A 18 4.78 2.33 3.35
N GLU A 19 3.96 1.64 4.11
CA GLU A 19 3.77 0.19 4.03
C GLU A 19 2.66 -0.16 3.05
N LEU A 20 2.95 -1.01 2.08
CA LEU A 20 2.01 -1.51 1.10
C LEU A 20 1.44 -2.87 1.54
N TYR A 21 0.13 -3.03 1.45
CA TYR A 21 -0.59 -4.25 1.80
C TYR A 21 -1.46 -4.70 0.62
N GLU A 22 -1.38 -5.97 0.27
CA GLU A 22 -2.27 -6.60 -0.72
C GLU A 22 -3.44 -7.24 0.01
N LEU A 23 -4.65 -6.87 -0.42
CA LEU A 23 -5.90 -7.37 0.10
C LEU A 23 -6.39 -8.52 -0.78
N TYR A 24 -6.56 -9.67 -0.16
CA TYR A 24 -7.12 -10.85 -0.79
C TYR A 24 -8.56 -11.04 -0.37
N GLU A 25 -9.43 -11.25 -1.36
CA GLU A 25 -10.79 -11.71 -1.16
C GLU A 25 -10.98 -13.02 -1.94
N SER A 26 -11.36 -14.09 -1.25
CA SER A 26 -11.55 -15.42 -1.87
C SER A 26 -10.36 -15.87 -2.73
N ASN A 27 -9.13 -15.66 -2.24
CA ASN A 27 -7.90 -16.08 -2.91
C ASN A 27 -7.62 -15.39 -4.27
N GLN A 28 -8.28 -14.25 -4.52
CA GLN A 28 -7.99 -13.35 -5.63
C GLN A 28 -7.41 -12.04 -5.09
N PRO A 29 -6.32 -11.51 -5.67
CA PRO A 29 -5.82 -10.19 -5.32
C PRO A 29 -6.87 -9.18 -5.76
N LEU A 30 -7.58 -8.60 -4.81
CA LEU A 30 -8.69 -7.71 -5.08
C LEU A 30 -8.17 -6.27 -5.18
N GLN A 31 -7.35 -5.87 -4.20
CA GLN A 31 -6.98 -4.46 -3.98
C GLN A 31 -5.63 -4.35 -3.24
N TYR A 32 -5.09 -3.13 -3.21
CA TYR A 32 -3.89 -2.77 -2.49
C TYR A 32 -4.19 -1.62 -1.56
N ASN A 33 -3.54 -1.56 -0.42
CA ASN A 33 -3.75 -0.53 0.58
C ASN A 33 -2.40 -0.02 1.08
N ILE A 34 -2.32 1.25 1.45
CA ILE A 34 -1.07 1.89 1.88
C ILE A 34 -1.25 2.43 3.29
N TYR A 35 -0.37 2.06 4.20
CA TYR A 35 -0.31 2.62 5.54
C TYR A 35 0.89 3.54 5.63
N PHE A 36 0.64 4.81 5.92
CA PHE A 36 1.70 5.80 6.09
C PHE A 36 1.48 6.53 7.41
N LYS A 37 2.48 6.51 8.30
CA LYS A 37 2.42 7.18 9.61
C LYS A 37 1.18 6.85 10.47
N GLY A 38 0.67 5.62 10.36
CA GLY A 38 -0.53 5.19 11.08
C GLY A 38 -1.86 5.60 10.43
N GLU A 39 -1.83 6.24 9.27
CA GLU A 39 -3.01 6.50 8.44
C GLU A 39 -3.07 5.48 7.30
N THR A 40 -4.19 4.77 7.22
CA THR A 40 -4.52 3.91 6.08
C THR A 40 -5.04 4.78 4.95
N SER A 41 -4.49 4.60 3.76
CA SER A 41 -4.81 5.33 2.55
C SER A 41 -5.99 4.71 1.81
N GLU A 42 -6.30 5.27 0.65
CA GLU A 42 -7.26 4.69 -0.28
C GLU A 42 -6.82 3.28 -0.73
N VAL A 43 -7.81 2.49 -1.11
CA VAL A 43 -7.59 1.17 -1.72
C VAL A 43 -7.39 1.33 -3.22
N PHE A 44 -6.25 0.87 -3.72
CA PHE A 44 -5.86 0.91 -5.11
C PHE A 44 -6.21 -0.41 -5.81
N MET A 45 -6.57 -0.33 -7.09
CA MET A 45 -6.88 -1.52 -7.89
C MET A 45 -5.63 -2.20 -8.44
N THR A 46 -4.51 -1.48 -8.52
CA THR A 46 -3.25 -2.00 -9.06
C THR A 46 -2.08 -1.74 -8.11
N LEU A 47 -1.10 -2.66 -8.12
CA LEU A 47 0.13 -2.53 -7.33
C LEU A 47 0.90 -1.27 -7.73
N GLY A 48 0.95 -0.96 -9.03
CA GLY A 48 1.68 0.19 -9.56
C GLY A 48 1.15 1.52 -9.05
N GLU A 49 -0.16 1.71 -9.00
CA GLU A 49 -0.78 2.91 -8.41
C GLU A 49 -0.48 3.02 -6.92
N ALA A 50 -0.58 1.90 -6.20
CA ALA A 50 -0.26 1.88 -4.78
C ALA A 50 1.21 2.25 -4.52
N TYR A 51 2.14 1.72 -5.32
CA TYR A 51 3.55 2.07 -5.23
C TYR A 51 3.82 3.54 -5.51
N LEU A 52 3.17 4.10 -6.54
CA LEU A 52 3.33 5.48 -6.91
C LEU A 52 2.90 6.40 -5.76
N GLU A 53 1.71 6.15 -5.20
CA GLU A 53 1.18 6.93 -4.09
C GLU A 53 2.03 6.75 -2.82
N ALA A 54 2.47 5.53 -2.52
CA ALA A 54 3.33 5.26 -1.38
C ALA A 54 4.68 5.99 -1.51
N GLY A 55 5.26 6.02 -2.71
CA GLY A 55 6.46 6.82 -3.01
C GLY A 55 6.24 8.31 -2.82
N ILE A 56 5.13 8.86 -3.33
CA ILE A 56 4.76 10.27 -3.17
C ILE A 56 4.61 10.62 -1.68
N ARG A 57 3.89 9.79 -0.89
CA ARG A 57 3.71 9.99 0.56
C ARG A 57 5.01 9.88 1.33
N ALA A 58 5.82 8.86 1.04
CA ALA A 58 7.14 8.68 1.62
C ALA A 58 8.12 9.79 1.22
N GLY A 59 7.81 10.58 0.19
CA GLY A 59 8.67 11.66 -0.31
C GLY A 59 9.83 11.12 -1.17
N VAL A 60 9.68 9.92 -1.70
CA VAL A 60 10.59 9.35 -2.70
C VAL A 60 10.25 10.03 -4.03
N LYS A 61 11.23 10.65 -4.68
CA LYS A 61 11.05 11.14 -6.05
C LYS A 61 10.88 9.92 -6.95
N THR A 62 9.63 9.63 -7.31
CA THR A 62 9.27 8.70 -8.38
C THR A 62 9.61 9.30 -9.75
#